data_AF-A0A447JKG5-F1
#
_entry.id   AF-A0A447JKG5-F1
#
_cell.length_a   1.000
_cell.length_b   1.000
_cell.length_c   1.000
_cell.angle_alpha   90.00
_cell.angle_beta   90.00
_cell.angle_gamma   90.00
#
_symmetry.space_group_name_H-M   'P 1'
#
loop_
_entity.id
_entity.type
_entity.pdbx_description
1 polymer ?
#
loop_
_entity_poly.entity_id
_entity_poly.type
_entity_poly.pdbx_seq_one_letter_code
_entity_poly.pdbx_strand_id
1 'polypeptide(L)' 'MISLVVPTLDTLRQWLDDLGMNFFECDTCQALHLAAYAEF' A
#
# COMPACT_ATOMS: atom_id res chain seq x y z
N MET A 1 16.11 7.43 -14.42
CA MET A 1 16.00 8.53 -13.44
C MET A 1 14.97 8.08 -12.40
N ILE A 2 15.27 8.21 -11.11
CA ILE A 2 14.34 7.84 -10.03
C ILE A 2 13.59 9.11 -9.65
N SER A 3 12.26 9.10 -9.69
CA SER A 3 11.45 10.27 -9.34
C SER A 3 11.39 10.42 -7.83
N LEU A 4 11.78 11.59 -7.29
CA LEU A 4 11.58 11.91 -5.89
C LEU A 4 10.18 12.52 -5.72
N VAL A 5 9.26 11.75 -5.16
CA VAL A 5 7.88 12.16 -4.92
C VAL A 5 7.63 12.16 -3.42
N VAL A 6 6.82 13.11 -2.92
CA VAL A 6 6.23 13.02 -1.59
C VAL A 6 4.89 12.29 -1.76
N PRO A 7 4.79 10.99 -1.44
CA PRO A 7 3.61 10.21 -1.76
C PRO A 7 2.43 10.55 -0.85
N THR A 8 1.22 10.53 -1.42
CA THR A 8 -0.03 10.45 -0.65
C THR A 8 -0.40 8.99 -0.41
N LEU A 9 -1.44 8.75 0.40
CA LEU A 9 -1.98 7.40 0.60
C LEU A 9 -2.44 6.77 -0.74
N ASP A 10 -3.01 7.57 -1.65
CA ASP A 10 -3.40 7.14 -3.00
C ASP A 10 -2.20 6.72 -3.86
N THR A 11 -1.08 7.41 -3.70
CA THR A 11 0.17 7.07 -4.39
C THR A 11 0.68 5.71 -3.90
N LEU A 12 0.63 5.47 -2.58
CA LEU A 12 1.01 4.19 -2.00
C LEU A 12 0.10 3.04 -2.45
N ARG A 13 -1.22 3.28 -2.56
CA ARG A 13 -2.18 2.29 -3.10
C ARG A 13 -1.78 1.85 -4.51
N GLN A 14 -1.51 2.82 -5.39
CA GLN A 14 -1.11 2.51 -6.76
C GLN A 14 0.20 1.73 -6.80
N TRP A 15 1.20 2.12 -6.00
CA TRP A 15 2.47 1.41 -5.98
C TRP A 15 2.35 -0.03 -5.45
N LEU A 16 1.47 -0.28 -4.47
CA LEU A 16 1.21 -1.65 -4.00
C LEU A 16 0.53 -2.49 -5.10
N ASP A 17 -0.41 -1.91 -5.85
CA ASP A 17 -1.06 -2.54 -7.00
C ASP A 17 -0.06 -2.85 -8.12
N ASP A 18 0.82 -1.90 -8.46
CA ASP A 18 1.88 -2.05 -9.46
C ASP A 18 2.87 -3.17 -9.08
N LEU A 19 3.09 -3.38 -7.78
CA LEU A 19 3.93 -4.45 -7.24
C LEU A 19 3.20 -5.79 -7.10
N GLY A 20 1.90 -5.85 -7.41
CA GLY A 20 1.07 -7.04 -7.26
C GLY A 20 0.87 -7.47 -5.82
N MET A 21 1.02 -6.55 -4.85
CA MET A 21 0.84 -6.83 -3.43
C MET A 21 -0.62 -6.64 -3.00
N ASN A 22 -1.18 -7.66 -2.38
CA ASN A 22 -2.54 -7.59 -1.86
C ASN A 22 -2.59 -6.80 -0.55
N PHE A 23 -3.43 -5.76 -0.51
CA PHE A 23 -3.66 -4.93 0.67
C PHE A 23 -5.15 -4.75 0.94
N PHE A 24 -5.49 -4.37 2.16
CA PHE A 24 -6.85 -3.97 2.55
C PHE A 24 -6.81 -2.73 3.44
N GLU A 25 -7.92 -2.01 3.45
CA GLU A 25 -8.12 -0.83 4.28
C GLU A 25 -9.17 -1.11 5.35
N CYS A 26 -8.99 -0.53 6.53
CA CYS A 26 -9.90 -0.70 7.65
C CYS A 26 -10.63 0.62 7.93
N ASP A 27 -11.92 0.57 8.28
CA ASP A 27 -12.70 1.80 8.53
C ASP A 27 -12.20 2.60 9.75
N THR A 28 -11.43 1.95 10.63
CA THR A 28 -10.92 2.53 11.88
C THR A 28 -9.52 3.13 11.75
N CYS A 29 -8.86 3.00 10.58
CA CYS A 29 -7.48 3.41 10.37
C CYS A 29 -7.23 3.97 8.96
N GLN A 30 -6.28 4.88 8.80
CA GLN A 30 -5.80 5.31 7.48
C GLN A 30 -4.57 4.50 7.04
N ALA A 31 -4.57 3.20 7.31
CA ALA A 31 -3.45 2.30 7.04
C ALA A 31 -3.78 1.33 5.89
N LEU A 32 -2.75 0.98 5.11
CA LEU A 32 -2.80 -0.06 4.09
C LEU A 32 -2.28 -1.36 4.70
N HIS A 33 -3.18 -2.22 5.16
CA HIS A 33 -2.82 -3.49 5.77
C HIS A 33 -2.45 -4.52 4.71
N LEU A 34 -1.33 -5.21 4.88
CA LEU A 34 -0.83 -6.19 3.92
C LEU A 34 -1.24 -7.60 4.35
N ALA A 35 -1.97 -8.30 3.49
CA ALA A 35 -2.48 -9.64 3.78
C ALA A 35 -1.37 -10.72 3.85
N ALA A 36 -0.20 -10.43 3.26
CA ALA A 36 0.91 -11.37 3.15
C ALA A 36 1.57 -11.76 4.49
N TYR A 37 1.35 -11.02 5.58
CA TYR A 37 1.95 -11.30 6.90
C TYR A 37 1.10 -12.17 7.81
N ALA A 38 -0.08 -12.63 7.37
CA ALA A 38 -0.97 -13.45 8.19
C ALA A 38 -0.68 -14.97 8.09
N GLU A 39 0.31 -15.39 7.29
CA GLU A 39 0.65 -16.81 7.06
C GLU A 39 2.06 -17.21 7.56
N PHE A 40 2.67 -16.44 8.47
CA PHE A 40 3.88 -16.85 9.20
C PHE A 40 3.62 -17.03 10.70
#